data_AF-A0A4R3AIT0-F1
#
_entry.id   AF-A0A4R3AIT0-F1
#
_cell.length_a   1.000
_cell.length_b   1.000
_cell.length_c   1.000
_cell.angle_alpha   90.00
_cell.angle_beta   90.00
_cell.angle_gamma   90.00
#
_symmetry.space_group_name_H-M   'P 1'
#
loop_
_entity.id
_entity.type
_entity.pdbx_description
1 polymer ?
#
loop_
_entity_poly.entity_id
_entity_poly.type
_entity_poly.pdbx_seq_one_letter_code
_entity_poly.pdbx_strand_id
1 'polypeptide(L)'
;MNIKGFAFILIGVLSCLSVAAQKNPLPAHNNWIFGPSIGYQYQSGSFLKASAWGLFAPNESQYMKIDAGANFTWMGGKTTVIPELGFTYYVNDFVLLPFVKAELTPYTVTPKVGLSLFSLIDLGVGYGFDINTKKDFKQIKGVNLSLGVNIPLNFHLY
;
A
#
# COMPACT_ATOMS: atom_id res chain seq x y z
N MET A 1 11.83 -28.45 15.60
CA MET A 1 12.19 -27.02 15.69
C MET A 1 11.01 -26.28 16.31
N ASN A 2 11.21 -25.62 17.46
CA ASN A 2 10.14 -25.34 18.44
C ASN A 2 9.48 -23.95 18.22
N ILE A 3 8.15 -23.92 18.02
CA ILE A 3 7.33 -22.73 17.70
C ILE A 3 7.52 -21.56 18.69
N LYS A 4 7.90 -21.86 19.93
CA LYS A 4 8.11 -20.85 20.98
C LYS A 4 9.30 -19.91 20.72
N GLY A 5 10.32 -20.36 19.98
CA GLY A 5 11.50 -19.54 19.65
C GLY A 5 11.21 -18.44 18.62
N PHE A 6 10.25 -18.69 17.71
CA PHE A 6 9.90 -17.73 16.67
C PHE A 6 9.06 -16.56 17.22
N ALA A 7 8.20 -16.84 18.19
CA ALA A 7 7.38 -15.81 18.86
C ALA A 7 8.24 -14.78 19.61
N PHE A 8 9.32 -15.21 20.27
CA PHE A 8 10.22 -14.31 20.98
C PHE A 8 11.02 -13.39 20.06
N ILE A 9 11.43 -13.89 18.88
CA ILE A 9 12.14 -13.09 17.88
C ILE A 9 11.21 -12.04 17.26
N LEU A 10 9.95 -12.42 16.98
CA LEU A 10 8.96 -11.50 16.41
C LEU A 10 8.59 -10.36 17.39
N ILE A 11 8.46 -10.67 18.69
CA ILE A 11 8.20 -9.67 19.74
C ILE A 11 9.42 -8.74 19.94
N GLY A 12 10.64 -9.27 19.85
CA GLY A 12 11.86 -8.46 19.94
C GLY A 12 12.07 -7.52 18.75
N VAL A 13 11.66 -7.91 17.55
CA VAL A 13 11.73 -7.05 16.36
C VAL A 13 10.66 -5.95 16.41
N LEU A 14 9.45 -6.24 16.93
CA LEU A 14 8.44 -5.21 17.15
C LEU A 14 8.84 -4.19 18.22
N SER A 15 9.51 -4.60 19.30
CA SER A 15 9.90 -3.67 20.38
C SER A 15 11.08 -2.76 20.00
N CYS A 16 12.01 -3.23 19.15
CA CYS A 16 13.11 -2.39 18.67
C CYS A 16 12.66 -1.30 17.69
N LEU A 17 11.60 -1.52 16.92
CA LEU A 17 11.02 -0.49 16.04
C LEU A 17 10.39 0.67 16.85
N SER A 18 9.81 0.37 18.01
CA SER A 18 9.19 1.37 18.89
C SER A 18 10.21 2.32 19.52
N VAL A 19 11.40 1.81 19.88
CA VAL A 19 12.42 2.61 20.58
C VAL A 19 13.18 3.54 19.62
N ALA A 20 13.33 3.15 18.35
CA ALA A 20 13.95 4.02 17.34
C ALA A 20 13.07 5.23 16.96
N ALA A 21 11.76 5.18 17.23
CA ALA A 21 10.82 6.24 16.89
C ALA A 21 10.78 7.42 17.91
N GLN A 22 11.33 7.25 19.12
CA GLN A 22 11.06 8.17 20.24
C GLN A 22 12.07 9.33 20.40
N LYS A 23 13.12 9.42 19.58
CA LYS A 23 14.24 10.37 19.78
C LYS A 23 14.32 11.56 18.82
N ASN A 24 13.22 11.94 18.17
CA ASN A 24 13.20 13.17 17.38
C ASN A 24 12.52 14.31 18.17
N PRO A 25 13.19 15.46 18.38
CA PRO A 25 12.54 16.66 18.88
C PRO A 25 11.42 17.08 17.92
N LEU A 26 10.29 17.53 18.45
CA LEU A 26 9.06 17.87 17.70
C LEU A 26 9.39 18.71 16.45
N PRO A 27 9.27 18.14 15.23
CA PRO A 27 9.49 18.90 14.01
C PRO A 27 8.24 19.72 13.69
N ALA A 28 8.46 20.93 13.17
CA ALA A 28 7.44 21.89 12.79
C ALA A 28 6.29 21.31 11.93
N HIS A 29 5.04 21.61 12.30
CA HIS A 29 3.81 21.59 11.49
C HIS A 29 3.81 20.60 10.31
N ASN A 30 3.84 19.30 10.59
CA ASN A 30 3.96 18.27 9.56
C ASN A 30 2.56 17.82 9.08
N ASN A 31 2.08 18.35 7.95
CA ASN A 31 0.78 18.02 7.35
C ASN A 31 0.73 16.61 6.69
N TRP A 32 1.65 15.72 7.06
CA TRP A 32 1.88 14.44 6.38
C TRP A 32 1.88 13.28 7.37
N ILE A 33 1.01 12.30 7.13
CA ILE A 33 1.06 10.98 7.76
C ILE A 33 1.77 10.04 6.80
N PHE A 34 2.72 9.26 7.27
CA PHE A 34 3.42 8.29 6.43
C PHE A 34 3.59 6.95 7.13
N GLY A 35 3.83 5.91 6.35
CA GLY A 35 4.15 4.61 6.89
C GLY A 35 4.33 3.54 5.83
N PRO A 36 4.66 2.31 6.22
CA PRO A 36 4.64 1.17 5.33
C PRO A 36 3.23 0.65 5.13
N SER A 37 3.03 -0.07 4.05
CA SER A 37 1.84 -0.87 3.79
C SER A 37 2.21 -2.20 3.18
N ILE A 38 1.44 -3.22 3.54
CA ILE A 38 1.50 -4.55 2.94
C ILE A 38 0.12 -4.87 2.38
N GLY A 39 0.07 -5.52 1.23
CA GLY A 39 -1.20 -5.87 0.61
C GLY A 39 -1.13 -7.13 -0.21
N TYR A 40 -2.31 -7.64 -0.54
CA TYR A 40 -2.49 -8.71 -1.50
C TYR A 40 -3.37 -8.19 -2.62
N GLN A 41 -3.00 -8.49 -3.86
CA GLN A 41 -3.89 -8.25 -5.00
C GLN A 41 -3.93 -9.45 -5.92
N TYR A 42 -5.09 -9.65 -6.53
CA TYR A 42 -5.31 -10.63 -7.58
C TYR A 42 -5.64 -9.92 -8.88
N GLN A 43 -4.78 -10.09 -9.89
CA GLN A 43 -4.95 -9.52 -11.24
C GLN A 43 -4.32 -10.45 -12.27
N SER A 44 -5.10 -11.36 -12.84
CA SER A 44 -4.59 -12.45 -13.70
C SER A 44 -3.55 -13.36 -13.01
N GLY A 45 -3.42 -13.24 -11.69
CA GLY A 45 -2.51 -13.97 -10.80
C GLY A 45 -2.37 -13.27 -9.46
N SER A 46 -1.71 -13.93 -8.52
CA SER A 46 -1.50 -13.43 -7.16
C SER A 46 -0.26 -12.54 -7.06
N PHE A 47 -0.41 -11.42 -6.38
CA PHE A 47 0.67 -10.49 -6.08
C PHE A 47 0.64 -10.09 -4.61
N LEU A 48 1.81 -10.09 -3.99
CA LEU A 48 2.04 -9.47 -2.70
C LEU A 48 2.59 -8.07 -2.92
N LYS A 49 1.99 -7.07 -2.27
CA LYS A 49 2.38 -5.66 -2.38
C LYS A 49 3.13 -5.27 -1.13
N ALA A 50 4.26 -4.59 -1.29
CA ALA A 50 4.93 -3.89 -0.20
C ALA A 50 5.27 -2.49 -0.68
N SER A 51 4.82 -1.48 0.06
CA SER A 51 4.99 -0.08 -0.31
C SER A 51 5.18 0.80 0.91
N ALA A 52 5.76 1.97 0.69
CA ALA A 52 5.67 3.09 1.61
C ALA A 52 4.64 4.07 1.07
N TRP A 53 3.90 4.73 1.96
CA TRP A 53 2.87 5.67 1.61
C TRP A 53 2.99 6.96 2.42
N GLY A 54 2.51 8.04 1.84
CA GLY A 54 2.35 9.35 2.45
C GLY A 54 0.96 9.89 2.16
N LEU A 55 0.20 10.18 3.21
CA LEU A 55 -1.10 10.83 3.22
C LEU A 55 -0.91 12.30 3.56
N PHE A 56 -1.47 13.18 2.74
CA PHE A 56 -1.45 14.63 2.94
C PHE A 56 -2.85 15.19 2.66
N ALA A 57 -3.18 16.29 3.33
CA ALA A 57 -4.43 17.01 3.15
C ALA A 57 -4.14 18.35 2.46
N PRO A 58 -4.47 18.54 1.16
CA PRO A 58 -4.38 19.87 0.54
C PRO A 58 -5.31 20.89 1.19
N ASN A 59 -6.46 20.45 1.71
CA ASN A 59 -7.50 21.27 2.35
C ASN A 59 -8.06 20.51 3.57
N GLU A 60 -8.85 21.17 4.42
CA GLU A 60 -9.43 20.57 5.65
C GLU A 60 -10.44 19.43 5.42
N SER A 61 -10.87 19.18 4.17
CA SER A 61 -11.90 18.17 3.86
C SER A 61 -11.51 17.24 2.72
N GLN A 62 -10.23 17.22 2.33
CA GLN A 62 -9.75 16.40 1.22
C GLN A 62 -8.44 15.75 1.62
N TYR A 63 -8.39 14.42 1.52
CA TYR A 63 -7.19 13.65 1.78
C TYR A 63 -6.71 12.94 0.51
N MET A 64 -5.40 13.01 0.29
CA MET A 64 -4.72 12.39 -0.84
C MET A 64 -3.59 11.51 -0.31
N LYS A 65 -3.43 10.31 -0.87
CA LYS A 65 -2.35 9.38 -0.53
C LYS A 65 -1.53 9.06 -1.77
N ILE A 66 -0.21 9.19 -1.65
CA ILE A 66 0.76 8.70 -2.63
C ILE A 66 1.44 7.47 -2.01
N ASP A 67 1.54 6.40 -2.79
CA ASP A 67 2.23 5.18 -2.39
C ASP A 67 3.26 4.75 -3.44
N ALA A 68 4.42 4.29 -3.01
CA ALA A 68 5.48 3.80 -3.88
C ALA A 68 6.03 2.50 -3.30
N GLY A 69 6.22 1.50 -4.14
CA GLY A 69 6.65 0.18 -3.69
C GLY A 69 6.85 -0.81 -4.82
N ALA A 70 6.63 -2.08 -4.50
CA ALA A 70 6.74 -3.16 -5.47
C ALA A 70 5.73 -4.28 -5.22
N ASN A 71 5.33 -4.90 -6.32
CA ASN A 71 4.53 -6.11 -6.38
C ASN A 71 5.44 -7.33 -6.59
N PHE A 72 5.36 -8.28 -5.69
CA PHE A 72 6.03 -9.57 -5.76
C PHE A 72 5.05 -10.61 -6.29
N THR A 73 5.44 -11.34 -7.31
CA THR A 73 4.61 -12.40 -7.90
C THR A 73 5.42 -13.63 -8.27
N TRP A 74 4.77 -14.79 -8.27
CA TRP A 74 5.36 -16.10 -8.59
C TRP A 74 4.66 -16.78 -9.77
N MET A 75 4.13 -16.00 -10.71
CA MET A 75 3.46 -16.53 -11.88
C MET A 75 4.42 -17.27 -12.83
N GLY A 76 3.99 -18.41 -13.36
CA GLY A 76 4.75 -19.15 -14.37
C GLY A 76 6.08 -19.71 -13.87
N GLY A 77 6.21 -19.99 -12.57
CA GLY A 77 7.42 -20.55 -11.97
C GLY A 77 8.57 -19.56 -11.80
N LYS A 78 8.35 -18.26 -12.01
CA LYS A 78 9.36 -17.20 -11.88
C LYS A 78 8.94 -16.18 -10.83
N THR A 79 9.85 -15.89 -9.89
CA THR A 79 9.70 -14.76 -8.97
C THR A 79 9.97 -13.47 -9.72
N THR A 80 8.99 -12.58 -9.79
CA THR A 80 9.11 -11.28 -10.47
C THR A 80 8.75 -10.17 -9.50
N VAL A 81 9.58 -9.12 -9.49
CA VAL A 81 9.35 -7.90 -8.71
C VAL A 81 9.02 -6.78 -9.68
N ILE A 82 7.88 -6.13 -9.48
CA ILE A 82 7.36 -5.09 -10.37
C ILE A 82 7.23 -3.81 -9.55
N PRO A 83 7.99 -2.75 -9.84
CA PRO A 83 7.81 -1.48 -9.15
C PRO A 83 6.40 -0.92 -9.42
N GLU A 84 5.83 -0.27 -8.42
CA GLU A 84 4.51 0.32 -8.46
C GLU A 84 4.53 1.71 -7.85
N LEU A 85 3.79 2.62 -8.48
CA LEU A 85 3.45 3.93 -7.95
C LEU A 85 1.92 4.05 -7.91
N GLY A 86 1.37 4.43 -6.76
CA GLY A 86 -0.05 4.59 -6.52
C GLY A 86 -0.39 6.02 -6.12
N PHE A 87 -1.55 6.48 -6.59
CA PHE A 87 -2.16 7.72 -6.17
C PHE A 87 -3.61 7.46 -5.79
N THR A 88 -4.02 7.86 -4.59
CA THR A 88 -5.35 7.63 -4.03
C THR A 88 -5.97 8.96 -3.59
N TYR A 89 -7.22 9.18 -3.97
CA TYR A 89 -8.03 10.31 -3.54
C TYR A 89 -9.21 9.78 -2.71
N TYR A 90 -9.36 10.27 -1.48
CA TYR A 90 -10.50 9.95 -0.63
C TYR A 90 -11.62 10.96 -0.87
N VAL A 91 -12.83 10.46 -1.08
CA VAL A 91 -13.98 11.27 -1.50
C VAL A 91 -14.68 11.92 -0.30
N ASN A 92 -14.58 11.33 0.89
CA ASN A 92 -15.25 11.81 2.10
C ASN A 92 -14.48 11.38 3.36
N ASP A 93 -14.73 12.06 4.48
CA ASP A 93 -14.02 11.97 5.76
C ASP A 93 -14.82 11.19 6.81
N PHE A 94 -15.36 10.03 6.41
CA PHE A 94 -16.11 9.16 7.29
C PHE A 94 -15.26 7.96 7.78
N VAL A 95 -15.74 7.20 8.76
CA VAL A 95 -15.06 5.96 9.24
C VAL A 95 -14.70 5.01 8.09
N LEU A 96 -15.55 4.98 7.08
CA LEU A 96 -15.38 4.22 5.85
C LEU A 96 -15.18 5.23 4.71
N LEU A 97 -13.93 5.41 4.30
CA LEU A 97 -13.49 6.39 3.32
C LEU A 97 -13.60 5.77 1.92
N PRO A 98 -14.63 6.12 1.11
CA PRO A 98 -14.62 5.75 -0.29
C PRO A 98 -13.44 6.41 -0.98
N PHE A 99 -12.70 5.65 -1.79
CA PHE A 99 -11.55 6.15 -2.51
C PHE A 99 -11.58 5.80 -3.99
N VAL A 100 -10.91 6.65 -4.77
CA VAL A 100 -10.51 6.36 -6.13
C VAL A 100 -8.98 6.29 -6.15
N LYS A 101 -8.43 5.23 -6.70
CA LYS A 101 -6.99 5.00 -6.78
C LYS A 101 -6.57 4.74 -8.22
N ALA A 102 -5.41 5.25 -8.61
CA ALA A 102 -4.73 4.85 -9.83
C ALA A 102 -3.37 4.25 -9.46
N GLU A 103 -3.08 3.06 -9.95
CA GLU A 103 -1.78 2.42 -9.80
C GLU A 103 -1.09 2.35 -11.16
N LEU A 104 0.19 2.71 -11.17
CA LEU A 104 1.06 2.71 -12.33
C LEU A 104 2.17 1.71 -12.09
N THR A 105 2.32 0.78 -13.03
CA THR A 105 3.47 -0.10 -13.12
C THR A 105 4.10 0.06 -14.50
N PRO A 106 5.34 -0.41 -14.73
CA PRO A 106 5.93 -0.43 -16.06
C PRO A 106 5.09 -1.18 -17.12
N TYR A 107 4.11 -1.99 -16.69
CA TYR A 107 3.31 -2.84 -17.56
C TYR A 107 1.84 -2.39 -17.65
N THR A 108 1.29 -1.74 -16.62
CA THR A 108 -0.15 -1.46 -16.52
C THR A 108 -0.48 -0.12 -15.89
N VAL A 109 -1.59 0.48 -16.34
CA VAL A 109 -2.33 1.49 -15.56
C VAL A 109 -3.55 0.79 -14.99
N THR A 110 -3.72 0.85 -13.67
CA THR A 110 -4.82 0.17 -12.98
C THR A 110 -5.62 1.20 -12.17
N PRO A 111 -6.66 1.81 -12.77
CA PRO A 111 -7.68 2.52 -12.00
C PRO A 111 -8.44 1.55 -11.11
N LYS A 112 -8.72 1.98 -9.88
CA LYS A 112 -9.43 1.25 -8.84
C LYS A 112 -10.37 2.18 -8.09
N VAL A 113 -11.43 1.61 -7.57
CA VAL A 113 -12.33 2.24 -6.60
C VAL A 113 -12.48 1.30 -5.42
N GLY A 114 -12.72 1.86 -4.24
CA GLY A 114 -12.72 1.05 -3.04
C GLY A 114 -13.18 1.77 -1.81
N LEU A 115 -13.06 1.07 -0.69
CA LEU A 115 -13.41 1.53 0.63
C LEU A 115 -12.19 1.32 1.53
N SER A 116 -11.84 2.35 2.27
CA SER A 116 -10.80 2.28 3.28
C SER A 116 -11.40 2.46 4.67
N LEU A 117 -11.08 1.54 5.58
CA LEU A 117 -11.47 1.64 6.98
C LEU A 117 -10.37 2.36 7.75
N PHE A 118 -10.65 3.58 8.22
CA PHE A 118 -9.71 4.45 8.94
C PHE A 118 -8.35 4.67 8.25
N SER A 119 -8.27 4.60 6.91
CA SER A 119 -6.99 4.57 6.18
C SER A 119 -6.06 3.41 6.56
N LEU A 120 -6.49 2.46 7.40
CA LEU A 120 -5.69 1.32 7.86
C LEU A 120 -5.90 0.08 7.01
N ILE A 121 -7.14 -0.18 6.57
CA ILE A 121 -7.48 -1.36 5.77
C ILE A 121 -8.15 -0.89 4.49
N ASP A 122 -7.54 -1.19 3.35
CA ASP A 122 -8.03 -0.81 2.03
C ASP A 122 -8.61 -2.02 1.31
N LEU A 123 -9.86 -1.93 0.89
CA LEU A 123 -10.50 -2.88 -0.01
C LEU A 123 -10.78 -2.18 -1.34
N GLY A 124 -10.20 -2.68 -2.43
CA GLY A 124 -10.31 -2.08 -3.75
C GLY A 124 -10.63 -3.08 -4.83
N VAL A 125 -11.38 -2.63 -5.82
CA VAL A 125 -11.61 -3.32 -7.09
C VAL A 125 -11.29 -2.38 -8.24
N GLY A 126 -10.73 -2.90 -9.32
CA GLY A 126 -10.42 -2.11 -10.49
C GLY A 126 -10.13 -2.95 -11.72
N TYR A 127 -9.55 -2.31 -12.72
CA TYR A 127 -9.20 -2.97 -13.97
C TYR A 127 -7.84 -2.49 -14.44
N GLY A 128 -6.92 -3.43 -14.69
CA GLY A 128 -5.61 -3.12 -15.24
C GLY A 128 -5.61 -3.08 -16.75
N PHE A 129 -5.36 -1.90 -17.30
CA PHE A 129 -5.09 -1.68 -18.71
C PHE A 129 -3.61 -1.90 -18.98
N ASP A 130 -3.31 -2.67 -20.03
CA ASP A 130 -1.94 -2.94 -20.45
C ASP A 130 -1.35 -1.72 -21.17
N ILE A 131 -0.16 -1.28 -20.76
CA ILE A 131 0.58 -0.18 -21.40
C ILE A 131 1.72 -0.74 -22.24
N ASN A 132 2.37 -1.80 -21.75
CA ASN A 132 3.63 -2.27 -22.31
C ASN A 132 3.72 -3.80 -22.15
N THR A 133 3.17 -4.52 -23.12
CA THR A 133 3.17 -5.98 -23.12
C THR A 133 4.56 -6.52 -23.43
N LYS A 134 5.32 -6.95 -22.41
CA LYS A 134 6.49 -7.83 -22.67
C LYS A 134 5.99 -9.15 -23.27
N LYS A 135 6.49 -9.53 -24.44
CA LYS A 135 6.11 -10.76 -25.16
C LYS A 135 6.35 -12.05 -24.34
N ASP A 136 7.31 -12.03 -23.41
CA ASP A 136 7.69 -13.18 -22.59
C ASP A 136 7.13 -13.16 -21.15
N PHE A 137 6.18 -12.26 -20.85
CA PHE A 137 5.53 -12.21 -19.54
C PHE A 137 4.02 -12.43 -19.67
N LYS A 138 3.41 -13.08 -18.68
CA LYS A 138 1.95 -13.27 -18.65
C LYS A 138 1.28 -11.89 -18.63
N GLN A 139 0.33 -11.67 -19.53
CA GLN A 139 -0.40 -10.40 -19.59
C GLN A 139 -1.07 -10.11 -18.24
N ILE A 140 -0.67 -9.01 -17.61
CA ILE A 140 -1.19 -8.55 -16.31
C ILE A 140 -2.41 -7.65 -16.53
N LYS A 141 -3.26 -7.95 -17.52
CA LYS A 141 -4.48 -7.17 -17.77
C LYS A 141 -5.67 -7.86 -17.12
N GLY A 142 -6.72 -7.09 -16.83
CA GLY A 142 -7.99 -7.63 -16.34
C GLY A 142 -8.41 -7.07 -14.99
N VAL A 143 -9.43 -7.70 -14.41
CA VAL A 143 -10.00 -7.31 -13.11
C VAL A 143 -8.93 -7.45 -12.02
N ASN A 144 -8.77 -6.38 -11.23
CA ASN A 144 -7.91 -6.33 -10.06
C ASN A 144 -8.80 -6.31 -8.81
N LEU A 145 -8.54 -7.22 -7.87
CA LEU A 145 -9.07 -7.18 -6.52
C LEU A 145 -7.90 -6.99 -5.56
N SER A 146 -7.98 -6.02 -4.66
CA SER A 146 -6.89 -5.70 -3.73
C SER A 146 -7.38 -5.52 -2.29
N LEU A 147 -6.60 -6.08 -1.37
CA LEU A 147 -6.69 -5.86 0.07
C LEU A 147 -5.34 -5.30 0.55
N GLY A 148 -5.35 -4.16 1.23
CA GLY A 148 -4.16 -3.53 1.78
C GLY A 148 -4.30 -3.28 3.27
N VAL A 149 -3.18 -3.34 3.98
CA VAL A 149 -3.04 -2.89 5.36
C VAL A 149 -1.96 -1.82 5.40
N ASN A 150 -2.35 -0.62 5.80
CA ASN A 150 -1.48 0.53 5.97
C ASN A 150 -1.17 0.69 7.46
N ILE A 151 0.12 0.80 7.78
CA ILE A 151 0.60 0.98 9.16
C ILE A 151 1.13 2.41 9.28
N PRO A 152 0.36 3.37 9.82
CA PRO A 152 0.85 4.72 10.06
C PRO A 152 1.97 4.69 11.10
N LEU A 153 3.12 5.28 10.77
CA LEU A 153 4.23 5.48 11.71
C LEU A 153 4.10 6.77 12.51
N ASN A 154 3.26 7.69 12.06
CA ASN A 154 2.88 8.88 12.79
C ASN A 154 1.35 9.01 12.78
N PHE A 155 0.76 9.43 13.89
CA PHE A 155 -0.68 9.66 14.04
C PHE A 155 -1.02 11.15 14.19
N HIS A 156 -0.03 12.04 14.16
CA HIS A 156 -0.22 13.47 14.40
C HIS A 156 -0.28 14.26 13.09
N LEU A 157 -1.47 14.80 12.80
CA LEU A 157 -1.69 15.99 11.97
C LEU A 157 -1.90 17.17 12.92
N TYR A 158 -0.83 17.63 13.60
CA TYR A 158 -0.81 18.90 14.34
C TYR A 158 0.64 19.31 14.64
#